data_AF-A0AAV9R4V1-F1
#
_entry.id   AF-A0AAV9R4V1-F1
#
_cell.length_a   1.000
_cell.length_b   1.000
_cell.length_c   1.000
_cell.angle_alpha   90.00
_cell.angle_beta   90.00
_cell.angle_gamma   90.00
#
_symmetry.space_group_name_H-M   'P 1'
#
loop_
_entity.id
_entity.type
_entity.pdbx_description
1 polymer ?
#
loop_
_entity_poly.entity_id
_entity_poly.type
_entity_poly.pdbx_seq_one_letter_code
_entity_poly.pdbx_strand_id
1 'polypeptide(L)'
;MDSPEINRKQHGESTDDGDSLESGEDFVKDERSLRDGEEEDLDGMVNAIQDRAEVEAPGNIRPCPTSSAHQQFSILDFLRNFLLQHGMTETLECFETEWAELVQKGETDENRIDPIPEVYTENQRLAGELKNAVRELEEYRRAASVAAEALQRVQTTRDANRRQHRRVVQEKDRLIEEIKRLKLQCDTYQPAVKRMSEKYKAVSKQVLKVALERDKALLQGDNPADRRVSQNIDESNVSLK
;
A
#
# COMPACT_ATOMS: atom_id res chain seq x y z
N MET A 1 -9.23 7.15 -65.30
CA MET A 1 -8.68 6.29 -66.36
C MET A 1 -7.61 5.45 -65.69
N ASP A 2 -7.74 4.17 -65.38
CA ASP A 2 -8.79 3.17 -65.56
C ASP A 2 -8.52 2.07 -64.51
N SER A 3 -9.56 1.65 -63.81
CA SER A 3 -9.73 0.22 -63.42
C SER A 3 -10.20 -0.52 -64.68
N PRO A 4 -10.21 -1.87 -64.79
CA PRO A 4 -10.27 -2.87 -63.70
C PRO A 4 -9.50 -4.18 -63.97
N GLU A 5 -9.46 -5.11 -63.00
CA GLU A 5 -9.85 -6.50 -63.30
C GLU A 5 -10.18 -7.30 -62.03
N ILE A 6 -11.31 -7.98 -62.11
CA ILE A 6 -11.97 -8.78 -61.10
C ILE A 6 -11.60 -10.23 -61.39
N ASN A 7 -11.14 -10.99 -60.40
CA ASN A 7 -11.32 -12.44 -60.44
C ASN A 7 -11.82 -12.98 -59.10
N ARG A 8 -12.79 -13.87 -59.24
CA ARG A 8 -13.77 -14.33 -58.27
C ARG A 8 -13.74 -15.84 -58.31
N LYS A 9 -13.42 -16.52 -57.20
CA LYS A 9 -13.78 -17.90 -56.82
C LYS A 9 -12.83 -18.38 -55.73
N GLN A 10 -13.17 -19.25 -54.78
CA GLN A 10 -14.40 -19.77 -54.16
C GLN A 10 -13.85 -20.72 -53.07
N HIS A 11 -14.51 -20.75 -51.91
CA HIS A 11 -14.67 -21.90 -51.01
C HIS A 11 -13.46 -22.73 -50.54
N GLY A 12 -13.36 -22.84 -49.21
CA GLY A 12 -12.56 -23.85 -48.51
C GLY A 12 -12.49 -23.55 -47.02
N GLU A 13 -13.64 -23.44 -46.36
CA GLU A 13 -13.72 -23.17 -44.92
C GLU A 13 -13.88 -24.49 -44.14
N SER A 14 -13.15 -24.53 -43.03
CA SER A 14 -13.23 -25.40 -41.87
C SER A 14 -12.58 -26.78 -41.94
N THR A 15 -11.29 -26.76 -41.62
CA THR A 15 -10.56 -27.85 -40.98
C THR A 15 -11.18 -28.15 -39.61
N ASP A 16 -11.63 -29.40 -39.48
CA ASP A 16 -11.68 -30.15 -38.24
C ASP A 16 -10.32 -30.08 -37.54
N ASP A 17 -10.28 -29.67 -36.26
CA ASP A 17 -9.36 -30.22 -35.27
C ASP A 17 -9.75 -29.74 -33.86
N GLY A 18 -9.71 -30.67 -32.92
CA GLY A 18 -10.43 -30.64 -31.66
C GLY A 18 -9.99 -29.55 -30.68
N ASP A 19 -10.97 -28.79 -30.19
CA ASP A 19 -10.85 -27.98 -28.99
C ASP A 19 -10.83 -28.91 -27.76
N SER A 20 -9.65 -29.42 -27.47
CA SER A 20 -9.34 -30.09 -26.21
C SER A 20 -9.25 -29.00 -25.14
N LEU A 21 -10.34 -28.77 -24.43
CA LEU A 21 -10.38 -27.93 -23.23
C LEU A 21 -9.48 -28.57 -22.15
N GLU A 22 -8.18 -28.26 -22.20
CA GLU A 22 -7.27 -28.40 -21.07
C GLU A 22 -7.80 -27.53 -19.94
N SER A 23 -8.50 -28.18 -19.03
CA SER A 23 -9.02 -27.57 -17.83
C SER A 23 -7.86 -27.34 -16.86
N GLY A 24 -7.34 -26.11 -16.85
CA GLY A 24 -6.66 -25.44 -15.74
C GLY A 24 -6.05 -26.32 -14.64
N GLU A 25 -4.96 -27.00 -14.96
CA GLU A 25 -4.07 -27.62 -13.99
C GLU A 25 -2.76 -26.83 -13.92
N ASP A 26 -2.74 -25.61 -13.35
CA ASP A 26 -1.44 -25.05 -12.94
C ASP A 26 -1.41 -23.94 -11.87
N PHE A 27 -2.53 -23.62 -11.19
CA PHE A 27 -2.54 -22.45 -10.28
C PHE A 27 -2.38 -22.75 -8.78
N VAL A 28 -1.99 -23.97 -8.37
CA VAL A 28 -2.09 -24.37 -6.93
C VAL A 28 -0.75 -24.54 -6.22
N LYS A 29 0.39 -24.30 -6.88
CA LYS A 29 1.70 -24.43 -6.21
C LYS A 29 2.17 -23.18 -5.46
N ASP A 30 1.54 -22.03 -5.72
CA ASP A 30 2.05 -20.73 -5.26
C ASP A 30 1.39 -20.19 -3.96
N GLU A 31 0.21 -20.68 -3.58
CA GLU A 31 -0.52 -20.08 -2.43
C GLU A 31 0.01 -20.45 -1.04
N ARG A 32 0.87 -21.48 -0.91
CA ARG A 32 1.50 -21.81 0.38
C ARG A 32 2.68 -20.91 0.74
N SER A 33 3.24 -20.17 -0.22
CA SER A 33 4.43 -19.34 0.00
C SER A 33 4.13 -17.97 0.61
N LEU A 34 2.86 -17.54 0.67
CA LEU A 34 2.46 -16.20 1.14
C LEU A 34 2.11 -16.13 2.64
N ARG A 35 2.27 -17.23 3.39
CA ARG A 35 1.80 -17.32 4.79
C ARG A 35 2.85 -16.94 5.84
N ASP A 36 4.13 -16.84 5.48
CA ASP A 36 5.24 -16.70 6.44
C ASP A 36 6.16 -15.49 6.19
N GLY A 37 6.13 -14.87 5.00
CA GLY A 37 7.17 -13.90 4.60
C GLY A 37 6.95 -12.44 5.02
N GLU A 38 5.77 -12.05 5.48
CA GLU A 38 5.44 -10.62 5.69
C GLU A 38 5.57 -10.18 7.16
N GLU A 39 5.54 -11.10 8.12
CA GLU A 39 5.73 -10.77 9.54
C GLU A 39 7.23 -10.70 9.91
N GLU A 40 8.11 -11.43 9.21
CA GLU A 40 9.57 -11.41 9.42
C GLU A 40 10.23 -10.10 8.91
N ASP A 41 9.70 -9.47 7.86
CA ASP A 41 10.31 -8.28 7.24
C ASP A 41 10.06 -6.98 8.02
N LEU A 42 8.96 -6.89 8.78
CA LEU A 42 8.65 -5.72 9.60
C LEU A 42 9.59 -5.60 10.82
N ASP A 43 9.94 -6.72 11.47
CA ASP A 43 10.93 -6.73 12.55
C ASP A 43 12.33 -6.38 12.01
N GLY A 44 12.66 -6.83 10.79
CA GLY A 44 13.89 -6.43 10.08
C GLY A 44 13.96 -4.92 9.82
N MET A 45 12.86 -4.31 9.34
CA MET A 45 12.76 -2.86 9.16
C MET A 45 12.86 -2.08 10.48
N VAL A 46 12.22 -2.55 11.54
CA VAL A 46 12.27 -1.90 12.87
C VAL A 46 13.69 -1.93 13.43
N ASN A 47 14.38 -3.08 13.34
CA ASN A 47 15.77 -3.22 13.75
C ASN A 47 16.70 -2.31 12.92
N ALA A 48 16.49 -2.21 11.60
CA ALA A 48 17.28 -1.32 10.75
C ALA A 48 17.08 0.18 11.09
N ILE A 49 15.87 0.58 11.52
CA ILE A 49 15.59 1.95 11.99
C ILE A 49 16.25 2.19 13.36
N GLN A 50 16.20 1.21 14.26
CA GLN A 50 16.83 1.26 15.59
C GLN A 50 18.36 1.38 15.46
N ASP A 51 18.99 0.55 14.63
CA ASP A 51 20.44 0.58 14.37
C ASP A 51 20.88 1.93 13.78
N ARG A 52 20.07 2.51 12.89
CA ARG A 52 20.35 3.84 12.33
C ARG A 52 20.20 4.95 13.37
N ALA A 53 19.26 4.84 14.29
CA ALA A 53 19.08 5.79 15.39
C ALA A 53 20.22 5.74 16.41
N GLU A 54 20.82 4.57 16.63
CA GLU A 54 22.00 4.40 17.51
C GLU A 54 23.28 4.95 16.87
N VAL A 55 23.42 4.85 15.54
CA VAL A 55 24.53 5.45 14.78
C VAL A 55 24.42 6.98 14.70
N GLU A 56 23.21 7.54 14.76
CA GLU A 56 22.95 8.99 14.74
C GLU A 56 22.83 9.64 16.14
N ALA A 57 23.20 8.92 17.21
CA ALA A 57 23.29 9.52 18.55
C ALA A 57 24.22 10.76 18.51
N PRO A 58 23.88 11.88 19.18
CA PRO A 58 24.66 13.11 19.13
C PRO A 58 25.96 12.94 19.94
N GLY A 59 26.92 12.25 19.36
CA GLY A 59 28.29 12.16 19.80
C GLY A 59 29.03 13.45 19.46
N ASN A 60 28.70 14.56 20.12
CA ASN A 60 29.64 15.66 20.29
C ASN A 60 29.21 16.61 21.42
N ILE A 61 29.29 16.14 22.66
CA ILE A 61 29.47 17.07 23.78
C ILE A 61 30.91 17.58 23.67
N ARG A 62 31.06 18.66 22.90
CA ARG A 62 32.27 19.47 22.89
C ARG A 62 32.56 19.87 24.34
N PRO A 63 33.73 19.53 24.92
CA PRO A 63 34.15 20.14 26.16
C PRO A 63 34.21 21.64 25.92
N CYS A 64 33.27 22.38 26.53
CA CYS A 64 33.33 23.82 26.57
C CYS A 64 34.61 24.18 27.32
N PRO A 65 35.57 24.91 26.73
CA PRO A 65 36.70 25.39 27.48
C PRO A 65 36.17 26.47 28.43
N THR A 66 35.83 26.09 29.66
CA THR A 66 35.64 27.02 30.78
C THR A 66 37.01 27.57 31.16
N SER A 67 37.59 28.36 30.26
CA SER A 67 38.58 29.36 30.62
C SER A 67 37.77 30.53 31.19
N SER A 68 37.29 30.39 32.43
CA SER A 68 36.89 31.55 33.22
C SER A 68 38.16 32.30 33.58
N ALA A 69 38.66 33.11 32.64
CA ALA A 69 39.35 34.31 33.06
C ALA A 69 38.35 35.03 33.97
N HIS A 70 38.62 35.05 35.28
CA HIS A 70 37.83 35.77 36.25
C HIS A 70 37.88 37.25 35.86
N GLN A 71 36.96 37.65 34.98
CA GLN A 71 36.84 39.03 34.54
C GLN A 71 36.24 39.77 35.72
N GLN A 72 37.11 40.36 36.54
CA GLN A 72 36.69 41.20 37.66
C GLN A 72 35.98 42.41 37.07
N PHE A 73 34.67 42.47 37.27
CA PHE A 73 33.87 43.62 36.90
C PHE A 73 34.12 44.76 37.90
N SER A 74 34.20 45.98 37.39
CA SER A 74 34.22 47.19 38.22
C SER A 74 32.85 47.42 38.85
N ILE A 75 32.79 48.02 40.04
CA ILE A 75 31.53 48.42 40.68
C ILE A 75 30.66 49.28 39.73
N LEU A 76 31.27 50.10 38.88
CA LEU A 76 30.54 50.88 37.88
C LEU A 76 29.85 50.01 36.82
N ASP A 77 30.53 48.98 36.32
CA ASP A 77 29.96 48.08 35.31
C ASP A 77 28.76 47.34 35.88
N PHE A 78 28.84 46.95 37.16
CA PHE A 78 27.70 46.38 37.85
C PHE A 78 26.55 47.35 38.05
N LEU A 79 26.80 48.58 38.48
CA LEU A 79 25.75 49.59 38.60
C LEU A 79 25.05 49.83 37.27
N ARG A 80 25.81 49.94 36.17
CA ARG A 80 25.26 50.06 34.81
C ARG A 80 24.41 48.84 34.46
N ASN A 81 24.94 47.63 34.64
CA ASN A 81 24.20 46.40 34.33
C ASN A 81 22.97 46.23 35.22
N PHE A 82 23.04 46.61 36.50
CA PHE A 82 21.94 46.55 37.44
C PHE A 82 20.82 47.50 37.03
N LEU A 83 21.14 48.77 36.79
CA LEU A 83 20.17 49.77 36.35
C LEU A 83 19.52 49.35 35.02
N LEU A 84 20.31 48.84 34.08
CA LEU A 84 19.82 48.33 32.81
C LEU A 84 18.92 47.08 32.98
N GLN A 85 19.36 46.10 33.77
CA GLN A 85 18.64 44.85 34.01
C GLN A 85 17.30 45.09 34.73
N HIS A 86 17.22 46.12 35.57
CA HIS A 86 16.01 46.53 36.26
C HIS A 86 15.17 47.56 35.47
N GLY A 87 15.57 47.92 34.25
CA GLY A 87 14.81 48.84 33.38
C GLY A 87 14.83 50.30 33.83
N MET A 88 15.78 50.69 34.69
CA MET A 88 15.94 52.06 35.20
C MET A 88 16.80 52.90 34.26
N THR A 89 16.35 53.06 33.00
CA THR A 89 17.14 53.70 31.94
C THR A 89 17.36 55.20 32.15
N GLU A 90 16.37 55.93 32.66
CA GLU A 90 16.51 57.36 32.98
C GLU A 90 17.52 57.57 34.12
N THR A 91 17.49 56.71 35.14
CA THR A 91 18.46 56.75 36.25
C THR A 91 19.87 56.41 35.78
N LEU A 92 19.99 55.45 34.85
CA LEU A 92 21.27 55.12 34.20
C LEU A 92 21.83 56.32 33.43
N GLU A 93 21.01 57.00 32.65
CA GLU A 93 21.42 58.16 31.86
C GLU A 93 21.88 59.32 32.77
N CYS A 94 21.11 59.66 33.80
CA CYS A 94 21.52 60.66 34.80
C CYS A 94 22.84 60.27 35.48
N PHE A 95 22.97 59.01 35.91
CA PHE A 95 24.19 58.50 36.54
C PHE A 95 25.41 58.61 35.61
N GLU A 96 25.28 58.23 34.34
CA GLU A 96 26.36 58.32 33.36
C GLU A 96 26.78 59.77 33.08
N THR A 97 25.81 60.69 32.99
CA THR A 97 26.09 62.12 32.80
C THR A 97 26.81 62.74 34.00
N GLU A 98 26.30 62.52 35.22
CA GLU A 98 26.91 63.04 36.45
C GLU A 98 28.32 62.47 36.65
N TRP A 99 28.50 61.17 36.40
CA TRP A 99 29.81 60.52 36.50
C TRP A 99 30.82 61.11 35.51
N ALA A 100 30.41 61.34 34.26
CA ALA A 100 31.26 61.97 33.26
C ALA A 100 31.68 63.39 33.67
N GLU A 101 30.77 64.18 34.25
CA GLU A 101 31.09 65.51 34.77
C GLU A 101 32.10 65.48 35.93
N LEU A 102 31.94 64.53 36.86
CA LEU A 102 32.82 64.34 38.02
C LEU A 102 34.24 63.94 37.59
N VAL A 103 34.36 63.06 36.60
CA VAL A 103 35.65 62.70 35.98
C VAL A 103 36.28 63.91 35.28
N GLN A 104 35.50 64.69 34.52
CA GLN A 104 36.00 65.88 33.83
C GLN A 104 36.51 66.97 34.79
N LYS A 105 35.86 67.13 35.95
CA LYS A 105 36.29 68.06 37.02
C LYS A 105 37.50 67.54 37.81
N GLY A 106 37.90 66.28 37.61
CA GLY A 106 39.02 65.65 38.31
C GLY A 106 38.72 65.31 39.78
N GLU A 107 37.45 65.30 40.16
CA GLU A 107 37.00 65.02 41.53
C GLU A 107 36.95 63.51 41.83
N THR A 108 36.95 62.67 40.79
CA THR A 108 37.01 61.21 40.88
C THR A 108 38.02 60.64 39.88
N ASP A 109 38.75 59.61 40.31
CA ASP A 109 39.70 58.86 39.48
C ASP A 109 39.06 57.55 39.02
N GLU A 110 38.92 57.39 37.71
CA GLU A 110 38.37 56.18 37.07
C GLU A 110 39.20 54.92 37.40
N ASN A 111 40.47 55.08 37.79
CA ASN A 111 41.35 53.95 38.11
C ASN A 111 41.26 53.49 39.57
N ARG A 112 40.49 54.18 40.43
CA ARG A 112 40.35 53.89 41.87
C ARG A 112 39.06 53.18 42.24
N ILE A 113 38.32 52.67 41.27
CA ILE A 113 37.08 51.96 41.55
C ILE A 113 37.41 50.54 41.99
N ASP A 114 36.95 50.18 43.18
CA ASP A 114 37.17 48.84 43.70
C ASP A 114 36.48 47.78 42.81
N PRO A 115 37.10 46.60 42.67
CA PRO A 115 36.46 45.48 41.99
C PRO A 115 35.30 44.94 42.83
N ILE A 116 34.31 44.38 42.16
CA ILE A 116 33.18 43.74 42.84
C ILE A 116 33.65 42.46 43.55
N PRO A 117 33.10 42.16 44.75
CA PRO A 117 33.32 40.88 45.38
C PRO A 117 32.95 39.69 44.48
N GLU A 118 33.87 38.72 44.38
CA GLU A 118 33.75 37.55 43.52
C GLU A 118 32.42 36.78 43.68
N VAL A 119 31.88 36.75 44.90
CA VAL A 119 30.59 36.11 45.23
C VAL A 119 29.43 36.66 44.40
N TYR A 120 29.44 37.95 44.07
CA TYR A 120 28.38 38.57 43.29
C TYR A 120 28.45 38.14 41.82
N THR A 121 29.64 38.18 41.23
CA THR A 121 29.87 37.73 39.85
C THR A 121 29.52 36.26 39.69
N GLU A 122 29.86 35.44 40.69
CA GLU A 122 29.53 34.02 40.67
C GLU A 122 28.02 33.76 40.78
N ASN A 123 27.30 34.51 41.64
CA ASN A 123 25.85 34.41 41.70
C ASN A 123 25.17 34.80 40.38
N GLN A 124 25.66 35.84 39.70
CA GLN A 124 25.12 36.24 38.41
C GLN A 124 25.36 35.17 37.34
N ARG A 125 26.55 34.57 37.33
CA ARG A 125 26.91 33.44 36.47
C ARG A 125 25.98 32.24 36.70
N LEU A 126 25.82 31.82 37.96
CA LEU A 126 24.96 30.72 38.37
C LEU A 126 23.48 30.98 38.04
N ALA A 127 23.00 32.22 38.20
CA ALA A 127 21.64 32.59 37.81
C ALA A 127 21.43 32.46 36.29
N GLY A 128 22.44 32.80 35.48
CA GLY A 128 22.45 32.59 34.04
C GLY A 128 22.42 31.10 33.67
N GLU A 129 23.24 30.28 34.31
CA GLU A 129 23.25 28.83 34.13
C GLU A 129 21.90 28.21 34.50
N LEU A 130 21.32 28.60 35.63
CA LEU A 130 20.00 28.12 36.06
C LEU A 130 18.92 28.49 35.04
N LYS A 131 18.93 29.74 34.53
CA LYS A 131 17.99 30.18 33.50
C LYS A 131 18.13 29.37 32.21
N ASN A 132 19.37 29.10 31.79
CA ASN A 132 19.64 28.29 30.61
C ASN A 132 19.18 26.83 30.81
N ALA A 133 19.51 26.23 31.94
CA ALA A 133 19.11 24.86 32.27
C ALA A 133 17.58 24.70 32.34
N VAL A 134 16.87 25.69 32.91
CA VAL A 134 15.40 25.70 32.93
C VAL A 134 14.83 25.80 31.51
N ARG A 135 15.41 26.65 30.65
CA ARG A 135 14.99 26.76 29.24
C ARG A 135 15.17 25.42 28.51
N GLU A 136 16.34 24.81 28.63
CA GLU A 136 16.64 23.51 28.01
C GLU A 136 15.69 22.42 28.51
N LEU A 137 15.43 22.35 29.82
CA LEU A 137 14.48 21.39 30.38
C LEU A 137 13.08 21.54 29.78
N GLU A 138 12.62 22.77 29.56
CA GLU A 138 11.32 23.03 28.95
C GLU A 138 11.29 22.71 27.45
N GLU A 139 12.42 22.87 26.75
CA GLU A 139 12.58 22.41 25.37
C GLU A 139 12.52 20.88 25.28
N TYR A 140 13.25 20.18 26.16
CA TYR A 140 13.20 18.71 26.22
C TYR A 140 11.81 18.19 26.59
N ARG A 141 11.09 18.85 27.52
CA ARG A 141 9.71 18.49 27.84
C ARG A 141 8.80 18.61 26.63
N ARG A 142 8.88 19.72 25.87
CA ARG A 142 8.10 19.91 24.65
C ARG A 142 8.44 18.86 23.60
N ALA A 143 9.73 18.61 23.36
CA ALA A 143 10.17 17.58 22.42
C ALA A 143 9.66 16.17 22.81
N ALA A 144 9.75 15.82 24.09
CA ALA A 144 9.26 14.55 24.61
C ALA A 144 7.74 14.41 24.45
N SER A 145 6.97 15.47 24.68
CA SER A 145 5.52 15.47 24.46
C SER A 145 5.18 15.22 23.00
N VAL A 146 5.83 15.92 22.07
CA VAL A 146 5.62 15.74 20.62
C VAL A 146 5.98 14.31 20.19
N ALA A 147 7.09 13.77 20.68
CA ALA A 147 7.51 12.41 20.40
C ALA A 147 6.52 11.37 20.94
N ALA A 148 6.01 11.57 22.16
CA ALA A 148 5.01 10.68 22.77
C ALA A 148 3.70 10.65 21.95
N GLU A 149 3.22 11.81 21.51
CA GLU A 149 2.04 11.88 20.63
C GLU A 149 2.28 11.21 19.27
N ALA A 150 3.47 11.42 18.67
CA ALA A 150 3.82 10.79 17.40
C ALA A 150 3.86 9.26 17.55
N LEU A 151 4.44 8.76 18.63
CA LEU A 151 4.48 7.33 18.95
C LEU A 151 3.05 6.77 19.10
N GLN A 152 2.17 7.46 19.81
CA GLN A 152 0.77 7.05 19.94
C GLN A 152 0.05 6.99 18.58
N ARG A 153 0.28 7.96 17.69
CA ARG A 153 -0.27 7.95 16.32
C ARG A 153 0.24 6.75 15.52
N VAL A 154 1.54 6.43 15.60
CA VAL A 154 2.11 5.28 14.90
C VAL A 154 1.55 3.96 15.45
N GLN A 155 1.45 3.82 16.78
CA GLN A 155 0.90 2.63 17.42
C GLN A 155 -0.56 2.38 17.02
N THR A 156 -1.40 3.41 17.01
CA THR A 156 -2.81 3.28 16.63
C THR A 156 -2.97 2.85 15.16
N THR A 157 -2.19 3.43 14.25
CA THR A 157 -2.15 3.04 12.83
C THR A 157 -1.64 1.61 12.65
N ARG A 158 -0.53 1.23 13.30
CA ARG A 158 -0.01 -0.14 13.29
C ARG A 158 -1.07 -1.14 13.76
N ASP A 159 -1.76 -0.84 14.85
CA ASP A 159 -2.78 -1.72 15.42
C ASP A 159 -4.02 -1.82 14.54
N ALA A 160 -4.38 -0.73 13.83
CA ALA A 160 -5.44 -0.74 12.82
C ALA A 160 -5.07 -1.63 11.63
N ASN A 161 -3.84 -1.51 11.11
CA ASN A 161 -3.34 -2.34 10.01
C ASN A 161 -3.28 -3.81 10.41
N ARG A 162 -2.76 -4.13 11.60
CA ARG A 162 -2.76 -5.50 12.15
C ARG A 162 -4.18 -6.07 12.27
N ARG A 163 -5.15 -5.27 12.72
CA ARG A 163 -6.56 -5.68 12.79
C ARG A 163 -7.16 -5.92 11.39
N GLN A 164 -6.86 -5.05 10.44
CA GLN A 164 -7.34 -5.18 9.06
C GLN A 164 -6.76 -6.42 8.38
N HIS A 165 -5.44 -6.63 8.45
CA HIS A 165 -4.79 -7.79 7.87
C HIS A 165 -5.40 -9.09 8.42
N ARG A 166 -5.60 -9.20 9.74
CA ARG A 166 -6.28 -10.36 10.33
C ARG A 166 -7.69 -10.60 9.78
N ARG A 167 -8.48 -9.54 9.57
CA ARG A 167 -9.82 -9.67 8.96
C ARG A 167 -9.75 -10.15 7.52
N VAL A 168 -8.85 -9.57 6.72
CA VAL A 168 -8.66 -9.95 5.31
C VAL A 168 -8.23 -11.42 5.21
N VAL A 169 -7.31 -11.88 6.07
CA VAL A 169 -6.89 -13.29 6.08
C VAL A 169 -8.07 -14.21 6.41
N GLN A 170 -8.90 -13.87 7.40
CA GLN A 170 -10.10 -14.64 7.74
C GLN A 170 -11.12 -14.69 6.60
N GLU A 171 -11.36 -13.57 5.93
CA GLU A 171 -12.27 -13.49 4.79
C GLU A 171 -11.74 -14.28 3.59
N LYS A 172 -10.43 -14.18 3.31
CA LYS A 172 -9.75 -14.96 2.28
C LYS A 172 -9.92 -16.47 2.56
N ASP A 173 -9.64 -16.92 3.78
CA ASP A 173 -9.77 -18.33 4.15
C ASP A 173 -11.22 -18.83 3.99
N ARG A 174 -12.22 -18.02 4.40
CA ARG A 174 -13.64 -18.32 4.19
C ARG A 174 -14.00 -18.43 2.70
N LEU A 175 -13.50 -17.54 1.85
CA LEU A 175 -13.74 -17.58 0.40
C LEU A 175 -13.08 -18.80 -0.25
N ILE A 176 -11.89 -19.19 0.22
CA ILE A 176 -11.21 -20.41 -0.24
C ILE A 176 -12.07 -21.64 0.06
N GLU A 177 -12.64 -21.74 1.26
CA GLU A 177 -13.57 -22.82 1.62
C GLU A 177 -14.81 -22.83 0.73
N GLU A 178 -15.37 -21.66 0.45
CA GLU A 178 -16.53 -21.51 -0.42
C GLU A 178 -16.26 -21.97 -1.85
N ILE A 179 -15.11 -21.57 -2.41
CA ILE A 179 -14.68 -22.00 -3.74
C ILE A 179 -14.51 -23.52 -3.79
N LYS A 180 -13.91 -24.13 -2.76
CA LYS A 180 -13.77 -25.60 -2.67
C LYS A 180 -15.13 -26.30 -2.66
N ARG A 181 -16.09 -25.76 -1.88
CA ARG A 181 -17.46 -26.27 -1.80
C ARG A 181 -18.18 -26.18 -3.15
N LEU A 182 -18.08 -25.03 -3.82
CA LEU A 182 -18.68 -24.82 -5.13
C LEU A 182 -18.08 -25.74 -6.20
N LYS A 183 -16.75 -25.92 -6.21
CA LYS A 183 -16.08 -26.87 -7.10
C LYS A 183 -16.64 -28.27 -6.93
N LEU A 184 -16.76 -28.75 -5.69
CA LEU A 184 -17.35 -30.07 -5.41
C LEU A 184 -18.79 -30.19 -5.91
N GLN A 185 -19.58 -29.12 -5.80
CA GLN A 185 -20.95 -29.10 -6.35
C GLN A 185 -20.94 -29.18 -7.88
N CYS A 186 -20.06 -28.43 -8.56
CA CYS A 186 -19.90 -28.50 -10.01
C CYS A 186 -19.50 -29.91 -10.47
N ASP A 187 -18.55 -30.54 -9.79
CA ASP A 187 -18.13 -31.92 -10.06
C ASP A 187 -19.29 -32.91 -9.92
N THR A 188 -20.21 -32.65 -8.99
CA THR A 188 -21.42 -33.47 -8.78
C THR A 188 -22.41 -33.32 -9.94
N TYR A 189 -22.56 -32.13 -10.52
CA TYR A 189 -23.48 -31.88 -11.64
C TYR A 189 -22.91 -32.28 -13.00
N GLN A 190 -21.58 -32.29 -13.16
CA GLN A 190 -20.89 -32.62 -14.41
C GLN A 190 -21.37 -33.93 -15.07
N PRO A 191 -21.54 -35.07 -14.35
CA PRO A 191 -22.07 -36.30 -14.93
C PRO A 191 -23.51 -36.17 -15.45
N ALA A 192 -24.36 -35.38 -14.78
CA ALA A 192 -25.76 -35.21 -15.18
C ALA A 192 -25.84 -34.43 -16.51
N VAL A 193 -25.05 -33.37 -16.64
CA VAL A 193 -24.93 -32.58 -17.88
C VAL A 193 -24.40 -33.45 -19.03
N LYS A 194 -23.35 -34.24 -18.77
CA LYS A 194 -22.79 -35.17 -19.76
C LYS A 194 -23.84 -36.16 -20.28
N ARG A 195 -24.61 -36.79 -19.38
CA ARG A 195 -25.70 -37.71 -19.75
C ARG A 195 -26.78 -37.04 -20.60
N MET A 196 -27.16 -35.79 -20.29
CA MET A 196 -28.15 -35.06 -21.10
C MET A 196 -27.63 -34.74 -22.50
N SER A 197 -26.36 -34.33 -22.62
CA SER A 197 -25.71 -34.08 -23.91
C SER A 197 -25.65 -35.35 -24.78
N GLU A 198 -25.29 -36.48 -24.18
CA GLU A 198 -25.27 -37.78 -24.86
C GLU A 198 -26.67 -38.18 -25.36
N LYS A 199 -27.71 -38.00 -24.52
CA LYS A 199 -29.11 -38.24 -24.92
C LYS A 199 -29.55 -37.34 -26.07
N TYR A 200 -29.25 -36.05 -26.00
CA TYR A 200 -29.57 -35.12 -27.07
C TYR A 200 -28.91 -35.53 -28.40
N LYS A 201 -27.61 -35.86 -28.38
CA LYS A 201 -26.89 -36.36 -29.55
C LYS A 201 -27.52 -37.64 -30.12
N ALA A 202 -27.94 -38.56 -29.26
CA ALA A 202 -28.60 -39.80 -29.68
C ALA A 202 -29.95 -39.54 -30.37
N VAL A 203 -30.78 -38.68 -29.79
CA VAL A 203 -32.09 -38.28 -30.35
C VAL A 203 -31.90 -37.56 -31.69
N SER A 204 -30.96 -36.61 -31.78
CA SER A 204 -30.68 -35.90 -33.04
C SER A 204 -30.25 -36.86 -34.16
N LYS A 205 -29.41 -37.86 -33.85
CA LYS A 205 -29.04 -38.92 -34.82
C LYS A 205 -30.24 -39.75 -35.24
N GLN A 206 -31.15 -40.08 -34.33
CA GLN A 206 -32.36 -40.82 -34.64
C GLN A 206 -33.32 -40.01 -35.52
N VAL A 207 -33.53 -38.73 -35.19
CA VAL A 207 -34.35 -37.80 -36.00
C VAL A 207 -33.82 -37.72 -37.42
N LEU A 208 -32.50 -37.59 -37.59
CA LEU A 208 -31.87 -37.57 -38.91
C LEU A 208 -32.12 -38.87 -39.68
N LYS A 209 -31.97 -40.04 -39.04
CA LYS A 209 -32.27 -41.33 -39.67
C LYS A 209 -33.72 -41.43 -40.13
N VAL A 210 -34.67 -41.03 -39.28
CA VAL A 210 -36.10 -41.04 -39.61
C VAL A 210 -36.43 -40.09 -40.74
N ALA A 211 -35.81 -38.91 -40.80
CA ALA A 211 -35.96 -37.98 -41.91
C ALA A 211 -35.47 -38.61 -43.23
N LEU A 212 -34.28 -39.20 -43.23
CA LEU A 212 -33.74 -39.88 -44.42
C LEU A 212 -34.59 -41.09 -44.86
N GLU A 213 -35.14 -41.86 -43.91
CA GLU A 213 -36.07 -42.96 -44.23
C GLU A 213 -37.37 -42.45 -44.85
N ARG A 214 -37.93 -41.34 -44.35
CA ARG A 214 -39.09 -40.68 -44.98
C ARG A 214 -38.77 -40.20 -46.39
N ASP A 215 -37.65 -39.52 -46.59
CA ASP A 215 -37.26 -39.02 -47.92
C ASP A 215 -37.08 -40.17 -48.92
N LYS A 216 -36.46 -41.29 -48.49
CA LYS A 216 -36.37 -42.52 -49.30
C LYS A 216 -37.74 -43.11 -49.61
N ALA A 217 -38.65 -43.17 -48.65
CA ALA A 217 -39.99 -43.70 -48.85
C ALA A 217 -40.83 -42.83 -49.81
N LEU A 218 -40.66 -41.50 -49.77
CA LEU A 218 -41.28 -40.58 -50.73
C LEU A 218 -40.72 -40.79 -52.15
N LEU A 219 -39.40 -40.92 -52.29
CA LEU A 219 -38.76 -41.20 -53.59
C LEU A 219 -39.11 -42.59 -54.16
N GLN A 220 -39.39 -43.58 -53.31
CA GLN A 220 -39.85 -44.91 -53.75
C GLN A 220 -41.37 -44.98 -53.97
N GLY A 221 -42.14 -44.11 -53.32
CA GLY A 221 -43.59 -43.97 -53.49
C GLY A 221 -44.01 -43.23 -54.76
N ASP A 222 -43.11 -42.45 -55.37
CA ASP A 222 -43.33 -41.66 -56.58
C ASP A 222 -42.83 -42.32 -57.88
N ASN A 223 -42.96 -43.66 -58.01
CA ASN A 223 -42.84 -44.31 -59.33
C ASN A 223 -44.17 -44.97 -59.76
N PRO A 224 -45.13 -44.19 -60.33
CA PRO A 224 -46.37 -44.75 -60.89
C PRO A 224 -46.19 -45.51 -62.21
N ALA A 225 -44.96 -45.68 -62.73
CA ALA A 225 -44.73 -46.31 -64.03
C ALA A 225 -44.74 -47.85 -64.03
N ASP A 226 -44.51 -48.52 -62.89
CA ASP A 226 -44.26 -49.98 -62.89
C ASP A 226 -45.44 -50.87 -62.47
N ARG A 227 -46.61 -50.32 -62.14
CA ARG A 227 -47.78 -51.13 -61.72
C ARG A 227 -48.74 -51.55 -62.82
N ARG A 228 -48.59 -51.06 -64.06
CA ARG A 228 -49.57 -51.35 -65.13
C ARG A 228 -49.23 -52.54 -66.04
N VAL A 229 -48.04 -53.15 -65.91
CA VAL A 229 -47.64 -54.24 -66.83
C VAL A 229 -48.00 -55.65 -66.30
N SER A 230 -48.23 -55.83 -65.00
CA SER A 230 -48.48 -57.17 -64.42
C SER A 230 -49.95 -57.59 -64.30
N GLN A 231 -50.91 -56.81 -64.80
CA GLN A 231 -52.35 -57.16 -64.71
C GLN A 231 -52.99 -57.61 -66.04
N ASN A 232 -52.24 -57.66 -67.15
CA ASN A 232 -52.80 -57.94 -68.49
C ASN A 232 -52.31 -59.27 -69.13
N ILE A 233 -51.72 -60.22 -68.40
CA ILE A 233 -51.25 -61.49 -68.97
C ILE A 233 -52.06 -62.73 -68.50
N ASP A 234 -52.86 -62.63 -67.43
CA ASP A 234 -53.52 -63.82 -66.87
C ASP A 234 -54.96 -64.10 -67.36
N GLU A 235 -55.58 -63.27 -68.22
CA GLU A 235 -56.95 -63.52 -68.71
C GLU A 235 -57.05 -64.16 -70.12
N SER A 236 -55.93 -64.46 -70.79
CA SER A 236 -55.96 -65.03 -72.16
C SER A 236 -55.78 -66.55 -72.26
N ASN A 237 -55.89 -67.32 -71.15
CA ASN A 237 -55.58 -68.75 -71.19
C ASN A 237 -56.48 -69.68 -70.34
N VAL A 238 -57.78 -69.40 -70.17
CA VAL A 238 -58.75 -70.43 -69.73
C VAL A 238 -60.14 -70.18 -70.34
N SER A 239 -60.38 -70.63 -71.58
CA SER A 239 -61.66 -71.22 -72.05
C SER A 239 -61.64 -71.47 -73.55
N LEU A 240 -60.98 -72.56 -73.93
CA LEU A 240 -61.24 -73.29 -75.18
C LEU A 240 -61.64 -74.71 -74.75
N LYS A 241 -62.94 -74.95 -74.64
CA LYS A 241 -63.60 -76.25 -74.77
C LYS A 241 -65.11 -76.07 -74.90
#